data_AF-A0A497E7P8-F1
#
_entry.id   AF-A0A497E7P8-F1
#
_cell.length_a   1.000
_cell.length_b   1.000
_cell.length_c   1.000
_cell.angle_alpha   90.00
_cell.angle_beta   90.00
_cell.angle_gamma   90.00
#
_symmetry.space_group_name_H-M   'P 1'
#
loop_
_entity.id
_entity.type
_entity.pdbx_description
1 polymer ?
#
loop_
_entity_poly.entity_id
_entity_poly.type
_entity_poly.pdbx_seq_one_letter_code
_entity_poly.pdbx_strand_id
1 'polypeptide(L)'
;MIAIGKLIQQIIGNDKKKRHELALSLAPPGTKDLGKPLRRLAELMRTGERLNAYQEKLRSALGVDEMLVNDAIEDTFEQLKLEEELQKIQRRRHHRKNFTPHIFMQGERAVPTQITICGLTGGNRHRIIPINPADFRSLTVEEQFEIVRRLIKEHQEEKGGEILFFGRAIAYWYRPTPDGNGVLFDPKGHIVPSTLDGKARYGEGSVRIKQI
;
A
#
# COMPACT_ATOMS: atom_id res chain seq x y z
N MET A 1 -3.64 -16.91 -15.48
CA MET A 1 -4.55 -16.29 -16.47
C MET A 1 -5.94 -16.40 -15.89
N ILE A 2 -6.60 -15.26 -15.70
CA ILE A 2 -7.91 -15.12 -15.05
C ILE A 2 -9.08 -15.55 -15.96
N ALA A 3 -10.28 -15.72 -15.40
CA ALA A 3 -11.45 -16.25 -16.11
C ALA A 3 -11.83 -15.44 -17.38
N ILE A 4 -11.98 -14.11 -17.30
CA ILE A 4 -12.29 -13.28 -18.47
C ILE A 4 -11.18 -13.34 -19.53
N GLY A 5 -9.92 -13.47 -19.11
CA GLY A 5 -8.79 -13.65 -20.02
C GLY A 5 -8.85 -14.97 -20.77
N LYS A 6 -9.27 -16.05 -20.11
CA LYS A 6 -9.51 -17.36 -20.74
C LYS A 6 -10.66 -17.29 -21.73
N LEU A 7 -11.78 -16.65 -21.37
CA LEU A 7 -12.93 -16.49 -22.26
C LEU A 7 -12.56 -15.71 -23.53
N ILE A 8 -11.89 -14.56 -23.38
CA ILE A 8 -11.40 -13.76 -24.51
C ILE A 8 -10.44 -14.59 -25.39
N GLN A 9 -9.54 -15.36 -24.78
CA GLN A 9 -8.61 -16.22 -25.50
C GLN A 9 -9.31 -17.38 -26.23
N GLN A 10 -10.40 -17.91 -25.68
CA GLN A 10 -11.21 -18.96 -26.33
C GLN A 10 -11.96 -18.41 -27.55
N ILE A 11 -12.51 -17.20 -27.45
CA ILE A 11 -13.29 -16.56 -28.54
C ILE A 11 -12.39 -16.11 -29.69
N ILE A 12 -11.23 -15.51 -29.37
CA ILE A 12 -10.32 -14.92 -30.35
C ILE A 12 -9.30 -15.94 -30.86
N GLY A 13 -8.90 -16.89 -30.02
CA GLY A 13 -7.83 -17.83 -30.34
C GLY A 13 -6.52 -17.10 -30.69
N ASN A 14 -5.88 -17.54 -31.78
CA ASN A 14 -4.68 -16.89 -32.34
C ASN A 14 -5.02 -15.92 -33.48
N ASP A 15 -6.29 -15.56 -33.67
CA ASP A 15 -6.73 -14.66 -34.74
C ASP A 15 -6.34 -13.20 -34.43
N LYS A 16 -5.32 -12.72 -35.15
CA LYS A 16 -4.83 -11.34 -35.02
C LYS A 16 -5.89 -10.31 -35.39
N LYS A 17 -6.78 -10.61 -36.34
CA LYS A 17 -7.80 -9.69 -36.82
C LYS A 17 -8.89 -9.49 -35.76
N LYS A 18 -9.42 -10.58 -35.20
CA LYS A 18 -10.38 -10.52 -34.09
C LYS A 18 -9.80 -9.83 -32.86
N ARG A 19 -8.52 -10.06 -32.56
CA ARG A 19 -7.81 -9.36 -31.48
C ARG A 19 -7.73 -7.85 -31.69
N HIS A 20 -7.48 -7.42 -32.93
CA HIS A 20 -7.45 -6.01 -33.29
C HIS A 20 -8.84 -5.38 -33.19
N GLU A 21 -9.88 -6.07 -33.68
CA GLU A 21 -11.27 -5.62 -33.61
C GLU A 21 -11.74 -5.45 -32.16
N LEU A 22 -11.48 -6.43 -31.29
CA LEU A 22 -11.79 -6.31 -29.86
C LEU A 22 -10.99 -5.18 -29.20
N ALA A 23 -9.71 -5.01 -29.52
CA ALA A 23 -8.92 -3.93 -28.95
C ALA A 23 -9.50 -2.55 -29.34
N LEU A 24 -9.98 -2.38 -30.57
CA LEU A 24 -10.62 -1.15 -31.04
C LEU A 24 -11.97 -0.90 -30.38
N SER A 25 -12.81 -1.93 -30.21
CA SER A 25 -14.13 -1.77 -29.56
C SER A 25 -14.00 -1.34 -28.09
N LEU A 26 -12.92 -1.74 -27.43
CA LEU A 26 -12.62 -1.32 -26.05
C LEU A 26 -12.00 0.09 -25.98
N ALA A 27 -11.40 0.58 -27.06
CA ALA A 27 -10.72 1.87 -27.10
C ALA A 27 -11.69 3.07 -27.14
N PRO A 28 -11.22 4.30 -26.87
CA PRO A 28 -11.98 5.52 -27.16
C PRO A 28 -12.21 5.70 -28.68
N PRO A 29 -13.32 6.34 -29.10
CA PRO A 29 -13.56 6.68 -30.50
C PRO A 29 -12.42 7.52 -31.09
N GLY A 30 -12.06 7.26 -32.35
CA GLY A 30 -11.00 8.02 -33.05
C GLY A 30 -9.57 7.62 -32.69
N THR A 31 -9.37 6.50 -31.99
CA THR A 31 -8.04 5.96 -31.70
C THR A 31 -7.31 5.58 -32.99
N LYS A 32 -6.24 6.31 -33.34
CA LYS A 32 -5.41 6.05 -34.53
C LYS A 32 -4.24 5.08 -34.26
N ASP A 33 -3.80 4.99 -33.00
CA ASP A 33 -2.70 4.12 -32.56
C ASP A 33 -3.23 2.87 -31.86
N LEU A 34 -3.07 1.72 -32.51
CA LEU A 34 -3.55 0.42 -32.04
C LEU A 34 -2.64 -0.22 -30.97
N GLY A 35 -1.40 0.27 -30.82
CA GLY A 35 -0.44 -0.31 -29.88
C GLY A 35 -0.92 -0.21 -28.42
N LYS A 36 -1.48 0.94 -28.03
CA LYS A 36 -2.02 1.14 -26.67
C LYS A 36 -3.24 0.27 -26.37
N PRO A 37 -4.28 0.22 -27.21
CA PRO A 37 -5.41 -0.71 -27.03
C PRO A 37 -4.99 -2.17 -26.92
N LEU A 38 -4.09 -2.65 -27.78
CA LEU A 38 -3.63 -4.04 -27.73
C LEU A 38 -2.88 -4.38 -26.44
N ARG A 39 -2.06 -3.44 -25.95
CA ARG A 39 -1.38 -3.60 -24.66
C ARG A 39 -2.38 -3.66 -23.50
N ARG A 40 -3.40 -2.80 -23.51
CA ARG A 40 -4.47 -2.80 -22.49
C ARG A 40 -5.30 -4.08 -22.53
N LEU A 41 -5.65 -4.57 -23.73
CA LEU A 41 -6.34 -5.85 -23.87
C LEU A 41 -5.48 -7.00 -23.34
N ALA A 42 -4.18 -7.02 -23.66
CA ALA A 42 -3.26 -8.02 -23.14
C ALA A 42 -3.13 -7.97 -21.60
N GLU A 43 -3.10 -6.76 -21.03
CA GLU A 43 -3.08 -6.53 -19.58
C GLU A 43 -4.38 -7.02 -18.94
N LEU A 44 -5.54 -6.63 -19.47
CA LEU A 44 -6.85 -7.09 -19.04
C LEU A 44 -6.95 -8.63 -19.07
N MET A 45 -6.52 -9.29 -20.14
CA MET A 45 -6.54 -10.76 -20.23
C MET A 45 -5.60 -11.43 -19.21
N ARG A 46 -4.49 -10.78 -18.86
CA ARG A 46 -3.49 -11.35 -17.94
C ARG A 46 -3.88 -11.15 -16.48
N THR A 47 -4.29 -9.94 -16.12
CA THR A 47 -4.44 -9.49 -14.73
C THR A 47 -5.85 -9.05 -14.37
N GLY A 48 -6.75 -8.86 -15.33
CA GLY A 48 -8.11 -8.36 -15.05
C GLY A 48 -8.13 -6.90 -14.65
N GLU A 49 -6.99 -6.21 -14.77
CA GLU A 49 -6.90 -4.81 -14.44
C GLU A 49 -7.88 -4.02 -15.32
N ARG A 50 -8.61 -3.10 -14.68
CA ARG A 50 -9.61 -2.23 -15.34
C ARG A 50 -10.81 -2.97 -15.90
N LEU A 51 -11.07 -4.21 -15.46
CA LEU A 51 -12.27 -4.95 -15.87
C LEU A 51 -13.54 -4.10 -15.67
N ASN A 52 -13.68 -3.43 -14.52
CA ASN A 52 -14.78 -2.49 -14.21
C ASN A 52 -15.01 -1.42 -15.30
N ALA A 53 -13.95 -0.93 -15.94
CA ALA A 53 -14.06 0.09 -16.98
C ALA A 53 -14.46 -0.48 -18.36
N TYR A 54 -14.40 -1.81 -18.52
CA TYR A 54 -14.61 -2.49 -19.79
C TYR A 54 -15.80 -3.46 -19.79
N GLN A 55 -16.46 -3.72 -18.65
CA GLN A 55 -17.53 -4.73 -18.53
C GLN A 55 -18.61 -4.58 -19.61
N GLU A 56 -19.22 -3.40 -19.70
CA GLU A 56 -20.29 -3.13 -20.67
C GLU A 56 -19.80 -3.24 -22.13
N LYS A 57 -18.56 -2.84 -22.39
CA LYS A 57 -17.96 -2.95 -23.71
C LYS A 57 -17.61 -4.40 -24.07
N LEU A 58 -17.24 -5.22 -23.09
CA LEU A 58 -16.93 -6.64 -23.29
C LEU A 58 -18.21 -7.43 -23.60
N ARG A 59 -19.30 -7.16 -22.88
CA ARG A 59 -20.63 -7.76 -23.15
C ARG A 59 -21.06 -7.53 -24.59
N SER A 60 -20.93 -6.30 -25.06
CA SER A 60 -21.33 -5.92 -26.42
C SER A 60 -20.33 -6.37 -27.50
N ALA A 61 -19.03 -6.40 -27.22
CA ALA A 61 -18.01 -6.66 -28.23
C ALA A 61 -17.66 -8.13 -28.46
N LEU A 62 -17.90 -9.01 -27.48
CA LEU A 62 -17.50 -10.43 -27.60
C LEU A 62 -18.46 -11.26 -28.45
N GLY A 63 -19.69 -10.79 -28.69
CA GLY A 63 -20.65 -11.45 -29.57
C GLY A 63 -21.05 -12.87 -29.10
N VAL A 64 -20.90 -13.14 -27.81
CA VAL A 64 -21.29 -14.41 -27.17
C VAL A 64 -22.45 -14.15 -26.21
N ASP A 65 -23.01 -15.25 -25.68
CA ASP A 65 -24.06 -15.18 -24.68
C ASP A 65 -23.66 -14.30 -23.49
N GLU A 66 -24.56 -13.40 -23.10
CA GLU A 66 -24.32 -12.40 -22.06
C GLU A 66 -24.09 -13.06 -20.70
N MET A 67 -24.77 -14.19 -20.44
CA MET A 67 -24.56 -14.98 -19.22
C MET A 67 -23.11 -15.48 -19.13
N LEU A 68 -22.55 -16.03 -20.21
CA LEU A 68 -21.16 -16.50 -20.22
C LEU A 68 -20.15 -15.38 -19.94
N VAL A 69 -20.41 -14.16 -20.43
CA VAL A 69 -19.54 -13.01 -20.14
C VAL A 69 -19.68 -12.59 -18.68
N ASN A 70 -20.89 -12.58 -18.14
CA ASN A 70 -21.15 -12.24 -16.73
C ASN A 70 -20.49 -13.23 -15.77
N ASP A 71 -20.64 -14.53 -16.01
CA ASP A 71 -20.01 -15.59 -15.22
C ASP A 71 -18.48 -15.43 -15.20
N ALA A 72 -17.87 -15.20 -16.38
CA ALA A 72 -16.42 -14.99 -16.47
C ALA A 72 -15.94 -13.70 -15.79
N ILE A 73 -16.77 -12.66 -15.76
CA ILE A 73 -16.50 -11.41 -15.04
C ILE A 73 -16.58 -11.64 -13.52
N GLU A 74 -17.61 -12.33 -13.04
CA GLU A 74 -17.80 -12.67 -11.63
C GLU A 74 -16.67 -13.54 -11.10
N ASP A 75 -16.35 -14.64 -11.80
CA ASP A 75 -15.21 -15.50 -11.50
C ASP A 75 -13.89 -14.71 -11.43
N THR A 76 -13.73 -13.71 -12.31
CA THR A 76 -12.54 -12.86 -12.30
C THR A 76 -12.48 -12.00 -11.04
N PHE A 77 -13.61 -11.42 -10.59
CA PHE A 77 -13.62 -10.64 -9.36
C PHE A 77 -13.33 -11.49 -8.13
N GLU A 78 -13.89 -12.70 -8.06
CA GLU A 78 -13.60 -13.62 -6.98
C GLU A 78 -12.12 -13.99 -6.93
N GLN A 79 -11.52 -14.29 -8.09
CA GLN A 79 -10.08 -14.56 -8.22
C GLN A 79 -9.23 -13.37 -7.76
N LEU A 80 -9.58 -12.15 -8.17
CA LEU A 80 -8.85 -10.94 -7.78
C LEU A 80 -8.97 -10.66 -6.27
N LYS A 81 -10.17 -10.85 -5.70
CA LYS A 81 -10.40 -10.68 -4.27
C LYS A 81 -9.57 -11.68 -3.46
N LEU A 82 -9.57 -12.96 -3.86
CA LEU A 82 -8.78 -13.99 -3.21
C LEU A 82 -7.28 -13.70 -3.31
N GLU A 83 -6.80 -13.27 -4.49
CA GLU A 83 -5.40 -12.89 -4.67
C GLU A 83 -5.01 -11.70 -3.79
N GLU A 84 -5.85 -10.66 -3.71
CA GLU A 84 -5.62 -9.54 -2.80
C GLU A 84 -5.55 -9.98 -1.33
N GLU A 85 -6.44 -10.87 -0.90
CA GLU A 85 -6.45 -11.40 0.46
C GLU A 85 -5.18 -12.20 0.76
N LEU A 86 -4.76 -13.07 -0.16
CA LEU A 86 -3.51 -13.81 -0.05
C LEU A 86 -2.30 -12.88 -0.01
N GLN A 87 -2.26 -11.85 -0.86
CA GLN A 87 -1.20 -10.85 -0.84
C GLN A 87 -1.19 -10.06 0.48
N LYS A 88 -2.36 -9.69 1.02
CA LYS A 88 -2.47 -9.02 2.33
C LYS A 88 -1.93 -9.93 3.44
N ILE A 89 -2.28 -11.22 3.44
CA ILE A 89 -1.77 -12.20 4.40
C ILE A 89 -0.25 -12.34 4.29
N GLN A 90 0.29 -12.48 3.07
CA GLN A 90 1.73 -12.59 2.84
C GLN A 90 2.47 -11.33 3.29
N ARG A 91 1.96 -10.14 2.95
CA ARG A 91 2.53 -8.86 3.40
C ARG A 91 2.52 -8.74 4.92
N ARG A 92 1.41 -9.11 5.58
CA ARG A 92 1.33 -9.14 7.06
C ARG A 92 2.33 -10.11 7.67
N ARG A 93 2.43 -11.33 7.14
CA ARG A 93 3.41 -12.33 7.61
C ARG A 93 4.84 -11.82 7.44
N HIS A 94 5.16 -11.25 6.28
CA HIS A 94 6.47 -10.68 6.00
C HIS A 94 6.78 -9.51 6.93
N HIS A 95 5.82 -8.61 7.15
CA HIS A 95 5.95 -7.48 8.06
C HIS A 95 6.21 -7.96 9.49
N ARG A 96 5.41 -8.90 10.02
CA ARG A 96 5.60 -9.48 11.36
C ARG A 96 6.97 -10.16 11.50
N LYS A 97 7.41 -10.92 10.50
CA LYS A 97 8.71 -11.62 10.53
C LYS A 97 9.88 -10.64 10.60
N ASN A 98 9.79 -9.51 9.91
CA ASN A 98 10.86 -8.52 9.80
C ASN A 98 10.68 -7.33 10.75
N PHE A 99 9.69 -7.38 11.64
CA PHE A 99 9.40 -6.28 12.54
C PHE A 99 10.47 -6.17 13.63
N THR A 100 11.02 -4.98 13.77
CA THR A 100 11.87 -4.58 14.88
C THR A 100 11.17 -3.49 15.70
N PRO A 101 11.20 -3.57 17.05
CA PRO A 101 10.73 -2.47 17.88
C PRO A 101 11.47 -1.19 17.54
N HIS A 102 10.75 -0.09 17.47
CA HIS A 102 11.31 1.19 17.06
C HIS A 102 10.50 2.35 17.62
N ILE A 103 11.12 3.54 17.58
CA ILE A 103 10.46 4.80 17.85
C ILE A 103 10.30 5.53 16.52
N PHE A 104 9.07 5.86 16.17
CA PHE A 104 8.77 6.67 15.00
C PHE A 104 8.57 8.13 15.40
N MET A 105 9.29 9.03 14.75
CA MET A 105 9.27 10.45 15.05
C MET A 105 8.26 11.18 14.16
N GLN A 106 7.36 11.90 14.81
CA GLN A 106 6.45 12.81 14.16
C GLN A 106 7.08 14.20 14.13
N GLY A 107 7.40 14.68 12.93
CA GLY A 107 7.90 16.03 12.74
C GLY A 107 6.80 17.07 12.67
N GLU A 108 7.19 18.35 12.75
CA GLU A 108 6.33 19.51 12.48
C GLU A 108 5.63 19.43 11.11
N ARG A 109 6.30 18.82 10.13
CA ARG A 109 5.76 18.66 8.78
C ARG A 109 5.32 17.22 8.52
N ALA A 110 4.09 17.06 8.05
CA ALA A 110 3.61 15.77 7.54
C ALA A 110 4.18 15.44 6.14
N VAL A 111 4.47 16.46 5.34
CA VAL A 111 5.04 16.36 3.99
C VAL A 111 6.47 16.90 4.03
N PRO A 112 7.47 16.17 3.50
CA PRO A 112 8.86 16.61 3.51
C PRO A 112 9.04 17.87 2.66
N THR A 113 9.92 18.79 3.08
CA THR A 113 10.23 20.02 2.32
C THR A 113 10.82 19.78 0.94
N GLN A 114 11.55 18.67 0.78
CA GLN A 114 12.19 18.29 -0.47
C GLN A 114 11.75 16.87 -0.86
N ILE A 115 10.50 16.73 -1.29
CA ILE A 115 9.87 15.43 -1.51
C ILE A 115 10.63 14.50 -2.45
N THR A 116 11.21 15.04 -3.53
CA THR A 116 11.98 14.26 -4.51
C THR A 116 13.25 13.71 -3.88
N ILE A 117 14.04 14.56 -3.21
CA ILE A 117 15.28 14.14 -2.56
C ILE A 117 14.98 13.17 -1.41
N CYS A 118 13.97 13.46 -0.60
CA CYS A 118 13.48 12.57 0.45
C CYS A 118 13.09 11.19 -0.11
N GLY A 119 12.46 11.12 -1.29
CA GLY A 119 12.14 9.85 -1.95
C GLY A 119 13.39 9.08 -2.35
N LEU A 120 14.36 9.76 -2.98
CA LEU A 120 15.60 9.15 -3.48
C LEU A 120 16.54 8.66 -2.38
N THR A 121 16.62 9.37 -1.25
CA THR A 121 17.51 9.02 -0.13
C THR A 121 16.85 8.09 0.90
N GLY A 122 15.58 7.72 0.69
CA GLY A 122 14.83 6.91 1.65
C GLY A 122 14.51 7.67 2.93
N GLY A 123 14.21 8.97 2.82
CA GLY A 123 14.11 9.90 3.94
C GLY A 123 13.09 9.56 5.02
N ASN A 124 12.12 8.68 4.73
CA ASN A 124 11.27 8.08 5.77
C ASN A 124 12.07 7.33 6.85
N ARG A 125 13.23 6.77 6.52
CA ARG A 125 14.13 6.10 7.48
C ARG A 125 14.68 7.06 8.52
N HIS A 126 14.81 8.35 8.20
CA HIS A 126 15.25 9.37 9.17
C HIS A 126 14.20 9.64 10.24
N ARG A 127 12.97 9.15 10.09
CA ARG A 127 11.90 9.24 11.09
C ARG A 127 11.92 8.07 12.08
N ILE A 128 12.91 7.19 12.03
CA ILE A 128 12.94 5.97 12.82
C ILE A 128 14.20 5.98 13.69
N ILE A 129 14.03 5.84 15.00
CA ILE A 129 15.10 5.48 15.93
C ILE A 129 14.97 3.97 16.17
N PRO A 130 15.93 3.15 15.71
CA PRO A 130 15.92 1.71 15.98
C PRO A 130 16.22 1.44 17.46
N ILE A 131 15.52 0.46 18.04
CA ILE A 131 15.79 0.00 19.40
C ILE A 131 16.64 -1.28 19.31
N ASN A 132 17.93 -1.17 19.64
CA ASN A 132 18.94 -2.22 19.48
C ASN A 132 19.40 -2.99 20.75
N PRO A 133 18.52 -3.48 21.63
CA PRO A 133 18.89 -4.58 22.53
C PRO A 133 18.36 -5.94 22.05
N ALA A 134 19.23 -6.95 21.99
CA ALA A 134 18.87 -8.35 21.69
C ALA A 134 17.73 -8.86 22.61
N ASP A 135 17.70 -8.37 23.85
CA ASP A 135 16.75 -8.75 24.90
C ASP A 135 15.66 -7.70 25.16
N PHE A 136 15.50 -6.69 24.30
CA PHE A 136 14.53 -5.60 24.56
C PHE A 136 13.09 -6.11 24.76
N ARG A 137 12.74 -7.21 24.10
CA ARG A 137 11.41 -7.82 24.21
C ARG A 137 11.20 -8.60 25.51
N SER A 138 12.26 -9.01 26.21
CA SER A 138 12.15 -9.71 27.50
C SER A 138 12.12 -8.77 28.70
N LEU A 139 12.40 -7.48 28.48
CA LEU A 139 12.26 -6.44 29.49
C LEU A 139 10.79 -6.19 29.85
N THR A 140 10.57 -5.76 31.08
CA THR A 140 9.28 -5.23 31.56
C THR A 140 8.89 -3.97 30.78
N VAL A 141 7.61 -3.62 30.82
CA VAL A 141 7.10 -2.44 30.11
C VAL A 141 7.78 -1.17 30.62
N GLU A 142 8.01 -1.09 31.92
CA GLU A 142 8.66 0.04 32.59
C GLU A 142 10.11 0.19 32.14
N GLU A 143 10.88 -0.91 32.08
CA GLU A 143 12.25 -0.91 31.58
C GLU A 143 12.32 -0.52 30.09
N GLN A 144 11.37 -1.00 29.27
CA GLN A 144 11.28 -0.59 27.87
C GLN A 144 11.02 0.91 27.74
N PHE A 145 10.16 1.48 28.59
CA PHE A 145 9.87 2.91 28.60
C PHE A 145 11.07 3.74 29.04
N GLU A 146 11.87 3.28 30.01
CA GLU A 146 13.12 3.96 30.39
C GLU A 146 14.11 4.02 29.21
N ILE A 147 14.25 2.93 28.47
CA ILE A 147 15.08 2.92 27.24
C ILE A 147 14.54 3.89 26.20
N VAL A 148 13.21 3.90 25.98
CA VAL A 148 12.57 4.81 25.03
C VAL A 148 12.81 6.27 25.44
N ARG A 149 12.63 6.62 26.71
CA ARG A 149 12.88 7.97 27.24
C ARG A 149 14.33 8.38 27.04
N ARG A 150 15.28 7.47 27.31
CA ARG A 150 16.70 7.71 27.08
C ARG A 150 16.98 7.99 25.60
N LEU A 151 16.46 7.18 24.68
CA LEU A 151 16.64 7.38 23.24
C LEU A 151 16.02 8.68 22.73
N ILE A 152 14.86 9.08 23.27
CA ILE A 152 14.25 10.37 22.97
C ILE A 152 15.17 11.51 23.44
N LYS A 153 15.66 11.41 24.68
CA LYS A 153 16.57 12.42 25.26
C LYS A 153 17.85 12.54 24.45
N GLU A 154 18.50 11.43 24.11
CA GLU A 154 19.70 11.39 23.25
C GLU A 154 19.43 12.08 21.90
N HIS A 155 18.29 11.77 21.25
CA HIS A 155 17.92 12.42 19.99
C HIS A 155 17.72 13.95 20.15
N GLN A 156 17.11 14.40 21.25
CA GLN A 156 16.95 15.82 21.53
C GLN A 156 18.28 16.51 21.79
N GLU A 157 19.18 15.89 22.55
CA GLU A 157 20.48 16.47 22.92
C GLU A 157 21.46 16.50 21.75
N GLU A 158 21.53 15.43 20.95
CA GLU A 158 22.49 15.32 19.85
C GLU A 158 22.03 16.06 18.59
N LYS A 159 20.73 16.08 18.31
CA LYS A 159 20.17 16.59 17.04
C LYS A 159 19.22 17.76 17.21
N GLY A 160 19.04 18.27 18.43
CA GLY A 160 18.04 19.30 18.71
C GLY A 160 16.61 18.87 18.37
N GLY A 161 16.36 17.55 18.33
CA GLY A 161 15.10 16.97 17.88
C GLY A 161 14.86 17.09 16.37
N GLU A 162 15.85 17.46 15.55
CA GLU A 162 15.66 17.62 14.11
C GLU A 162 15.54 16.29 13.35
N ILE A 163 14.54 16.25 12.49
CA ILE A 163 14.27 15.15 11.55
C ILE A 163 14.51 15.67 10.14
N LEU A 164 15.46 15.06 9.43
CA LEU A 164 15.80 15.46 8.06
C LEU A 164 14.55 15.50 7.18
N PHE A 165 14.32 16.63 6.51
CA PHE A 165 13.13 16.97 5.68
C PHE A 165 11.82 17.25 6.43
N PHE A 166 11.66 16.84 7.69
CA PHE A 166 10.39 16.89 8.42
C PHE A 166 10.34 17.95 9.54
N GLY A 167 11.43 18.69 9.77
CA GLY A 167 11.51 19.71 10.83
C GLY A 167 11.79 19.08 12.19
N ARG A 168 11.39 19.74 13.27
CA ARG A 168 11.61 19.21 14.63
C ARG A 168 10.59 18.14 15.01
N ALA A 169 11.01 17.19 15.83
CA ALA A 169 10.15 16.16 16.39
C ALA A 169 9.19 16.77 17.42
N ILE A 170 7.89 16.69 17.13
CA ILE A 170 6.80 17.13 18.01
C ILE A 170 6.23 15.97 18.85
N ALA A 171 6.46 14.72 18.42
CA ALA A 171 6.06 13.54 19.18
C ALA A 171 6.85 12.29 18.76
N TYR A 172 6.87 11.28 19.63
CA TYR A 172 7.60 10.03 19.45
C TYR A 172 6.65 8.84 19.70
N TRP A 173 6.44 8.04 18.66
CA TRP A 173 5.60 6.84 18.70
C TRP A 173 6.45 5.60 18.93
N TYR A 174 6.42 5.07 20.14
CA TYR A 174 7.03 3.79 20.44
C TYR A 174 6.14 2.65 19.96
N ARG A 175 6.67 1.78 19.09
CA ARG A 175 6.00 0.57 18.61
C ARG A 175 6.72 -0.67 19.16
N PRO A 176 6.17 -1.34 20.20
CA PRO A 176 6.77 -2.56 20.77
C PRO A 176 6.55 -3.80 19.90
N THR A 177 5.40 -3.87 19.21
CA THR A 177 4.94 -5.04 18.45
C THR A 177 4.34 -4.62 17.11
N PRO A 178 4.32 -5.52 16.11
CA PRO A 178 3.81 -5.18 14.77
C PRO A 178 2.31 -4.87 14.77
N ASP A 179 1.53 -5.56 15.60
CA ASP A 179 0.06 -5.47 15.62
C ASP A 179 -0.49 -4.69 16.82
N GLY A 180 0.36 -4.27 17.76
CA GLY A 180 -0.05 -3.56 18.97
C GLY A 180 -0.24 -2.06 18.76
N ASN A 181 -1.01 -1.46 19.65
CA ASN A 181 -1.09 -0.01 19.76
C ASN A 181 0.27 0.55 20.22
N GLY A 182 0.74 1.59 19.55
CA GLY A 182 1.95 2.29 19.96
C GLY A 182 1.69 3.17 21.19
N VAL A 183 2.75 3.51 21.91
CA VAL A 183 2.72 4.46 23.03
C VAL A 183 3.29 5.77 22.57
N LEU A 184 2.58 6.87 22.84
CA LEU A 184 2.98 8.20 22.42
C LEU A 184 3.73 8.92 23.53
N PHE A 185 4.89 9.46 23.17
CA PHE A 185 5.73 10.26 24.03
C PHE A 185 5.84 11.69 23.49
N ASP A 186 5.86 12.67 24.38
CA ASP A 186 6.20 14.05 24.05
C ASP A 186 7.73 14.21 23.85
N PRO A 187 8.20 15.38 23.37
CA PRO A 187 9.63 15.66 23.25
C PRO A 187 10.45 15.59 24.55
N LYS A 188 9.79 15.59 25.72
CA LYS A 188 10.42 15.48 27.04
C LYS A 188 10.47 14.03 27.54
N GLY A 189 9.88 13.08 26.81
CA GLY A 189 9.81 11.68 27.20
C GLY A 189 8.65 11.35 28.16
N HIS A 190 7.67 12.22 28.30
CA HIS A 190 6.45 11.90 29.04
C HIS A 190 5.44 11.19 28.14
N ILE A 191 4.77 10.18 28.71
CA ILE A 191 3.67 9.51 28.02
C ILE A 191 2.50 10.48 27.96
N VAL A 192 1.95 10.67 26.77
CA VAL A 192 0.77 11.50 26.56
C VAL A 192 -0.40 10.63 26.09
N PRO A 193 -1.65 10.97 26.46
CA PRO A 193 -2.81 10.31 25.89
C PRO A 193 -2.74 10.39 24.37
N SER A 194 -3.12 9.31 23.69
CA SER A 194 -3.29 9.32 22.24
C SER A 194 -4.56 10.10 21.85
N THR A 195 -4.66 11.36 22.26
CA THR A 195 -5.71 12.31 21.88
C THR A 195 -5.28 13.18 20.70
N LEU A 196 -4.03 13.08 20.25
CA LEU A 196 -3.70 13.51 18.90
C LEU A 196 -4.46 12.58 17.96
N ASP A 197 -5.38 13.20 17.22
CA ASP A 197 -6.31 12.69 16.21
C ASP A 197 -5.63 11.97 15.02
N GLY A 198 -4.56 11.20 15.31
CA GLY A 198 -4.52 9.75 15.17
C GLY A 198 -4.45 9.19 13.77
N LYS A 199 -4.65 10.03 12.75
CA LYS A 199 -4.16 9.85 11.39
C LYS A 199 -2.64 9.99 11.41
N ALA A 200 -1.96 9.16 12.19
CA ALA A 200 -0.62 8.70 11.86
C ALA A 200 -0.78 7.91 10.54
N ARG A 201 -0.91 8.66 9.44
CA ARG A 201 -0.92 8.16 8.08
C ARG A 201 0.48 7.65 7.78
N TYR A 202 0.82 6.48 8.29
CA TYR A 202 1.86 5.64 7.72
C TYR A 202 1.61 4.18 8.09
N GLY A 203 1.29 3.37 7.08
CA GLY A 203 1.93 2.04 7.00
C GLY A 203 1.07 0.79 7.17
N GLU A 204 -0.25 0.84 7.24
CA GLU A 204 -1.06 -0.28 6.75
C GLU A 204 -1.84 0.22 5.55
N GLY A 205 -1.90 -0.57 4.48
CA GLY A 205 -2.43 -0.16 3.17
C GLY A 205 -3.68 0.69 3.32
N SER A 206 -3.70 1.83 2.63
CA SER A 206 -4.79 2.79 2.57
C SER A 206 -6.12 2.12 2.25
N VAL A 207 -6.81 1.57 3.26
CA VAL A 207 -8.23 1.26 3.20
C VAL A 207 -8.92 2.61 3.37
N ARG A 208 -9.26 3.22 2.24
CA ARG A 208 -10.28 4.27 2.22
C ARG A 208 -11.60 3.60 2.58
N ILE A 209 -12.01 3.66 3.84
CA ILE A 209 -13.41 3.50 4.18
C ILE A 209 -14.09 4.75 3.65
N LYS A 210 -14.80 4.64 2.52
CA LYS A 210 -15.79 5.63 2.14
C LYS A 210 -16.87 5.58 3.23
N GLN A 211 -17.06 6.69 3.93
CA GLN A 211 -18.29 6.88 4.69
C GLN A 211 -19.45 6.84 3.69
N ILE A 212 -20.44 6.01 4.00
CA ILE A 212 -21.73 5.90 3.30
C ILE A 212 -22.52 7.17 3.64
#